data_AF-A0A8T3P970-F1
#
_entry.id   AF-A0A8T3P970-F1
#
_cell.length_a   1.000
_cell.length_b   1.000
_cell.length_c   1.000
_cell.angle_alpha   90.00
_cell.angle_beta   90.00
_cell.angle_gamma   90.00
#
_symmetry.space_group_name_H-M   'P 1'
#
loop_
_entity.id
_entity.type
_entity.pdbx_description
1 polymer ?
#
loop_
_entity_poly.entity_id
_entity_poly.type
_entity_poly.pdbx_seq_one_letter_code
_entity_poly.pdbx_strand_id
1 'polypeptide(L)'
;ENPFTGSIRGYEVPITLLLIGLLGGVFLKGFGEAISIAVGLVGTYLILNLIVIVRALVEIGRKPETISDWQESLTVDYSNPLLMLGAALLLFPKLALGLSGFETGVVVMPLVKGNPGDNPKKPVGRIRNTHRLLTAAAVIMSVFLLASSVVTTLLIPHATFEEGGEANGRALAYLAHELMGDGLGTVYDASTILILWFAGASAMAGLLNIVPRYLPRYGMAPDWACAMRPLVLIFTAICFLVTILFRASVDAQAGAYATGVLAVITSATVAVTLDVARRKQTRATVGFGAVATIFVYTTMVTIFSNPRGLQIACLFVVGIVITSLVSRAARSTELRAEAVVLDEVAEQLVRQAARKRVVRLIANHPDERTSREYLRKEREEREASNIPRGDPVLFLEVTVGDASEFSTKLLVRGEIVDGFDVLERSS
;
A
#
# COMPACT_ATOMS: atom_id res chain seq x y z
N GLU A 1 7.11 -31.20 1.97
CA GLU A 1 7.38 -32.61 2.30
C GLU A 1 7.02 -32.85 3.74
N ASN A 2 5.74 -33.13 3.97
CA ASN A 2 5.27 -33.60 5.26
C ASN A 2 4.80 -35.05 5.05
N PRO A 3 5.24 -36.01 5.89
CA PRO A 3 4.94 -37.42 5.70
C PRO A 3 3.43 -37.72 5.71
N PHE A 4 2.61 -36.82 6.29
CA PHE A 4 1.16 -36.96 6.39
C PHE A 4 0.37 -36.26 5.27
N THR A 5 1.03 -35.53 4.35
CA THR A 5 0.32 -34.73 3.31
C THR A 5 0.65 -35.15 1.86
N GLY A 6 1.22 -36.34 1.66
CA GLY A 6 1.60 -36.85 0.33
C GLY A 6 0.46 -36.80 -0.71
N SER A 7 -0.79 -36.96 -0.29
CA SER A 7 -2.00 -36.96 -1.13
C SER A 7 -2.36 -35.60 -1.74
N ILE A 8 -1.71 -34.52 -1.31
CA ILE A 8 -2.03 -33.14 -1.67
C ILE A 8 -1.07 -32.58 -2.76
N ARG A 9 0.02 -33.31 -3.06
CA ARG A 9 0.98 -32.94 -4.13
C ARG A 9 0.28 -32.85 -5.48
N GLY A 10 0.53 -31.77 -6.24
CA GLY A 10 -0.09 -31.51 -7.54
C GLY A 10 -1.38 -30.69 -7.48
N TYR A 11 -1.89 -30.39 -6.28
CA TYR A 11 -3.07 -29.55 -6.06
C TYR A 11 -2.71 -28.15 -5.55
N GLU A 12 -1.48 -27.67 -5.80
CA GLU A 12 -1.00 -26.38 -5.30
C GLU A 12 -1.90 -25.24 -5.77
N VAL A 13 -2.21 -25.17 -7.07
CA VAL A 13 -3.08 -24.14 -7.66
C VAL A 13 -4.48 -24.12 -7.02
N PRO A 14 -5.27 -25.21 -7.04
CA PRO A 14 -6.62 -25.18 -6.48
C PRO A 14 -6.63 -24.91 -4.97
N ILE A 15 -5.63 -25.35 -4.22
CA ILE A 15 -5.52 -25.06 -2.78
C ILE A 15 -5.21 -23.60 -2.55
N THR A 16 -4.26 -23.02 -3.29
CA THR A 16 -3.96 -21.59 -3.21
C THR A 16 -5.18 -20.74 -3.59
N LEU A 17 -5.94 -21.14 -4.61
CA LEU A 17 -7.19 -20.45 -4.98
C LEU A 17 -8.26 -20.57 -3.88
N LEU A 18 -8.42 -21.74 -3.27
CA LEU A 18 -9.33 -21.93 -2.14
C LEU A 18 -8.93 -21.02 -0.97
N LEU A 19 -7.65 -20.99 -0.61
CA LEU A 19 -7.11 -20.14 0.45
C LEU A 19 -7.33 -18.65 0.13
N ILE A 20 -7.01 -18.18 -1.08
CA ILE A 20 -7.26 -16.79 -1.48
C ILE A 20 -8.77 -16.47 -1.43
N GLY A 21 -9.63 -17.42 -1.84
CA GLY A 21 -11.09 -17.27 -1.76
C GLY A 21 -11.59 -17.14 -0.32
N LEU A 22 -11.09 -17.97 0.60
CA LEU A 22 -11.38 -17.88 2.03
C LEU A 22 -10.93 -16.52 2.59
N LEU A 23 -9.74 -16.05 2.20
CA LEU A 23 -9.23 -14.74 2.61
C LEU A 23 -10.14 -13.61 2.12
N GLY A 24 -10.53 -13.63 0.85
CA GLY A 24 -11.50 -12.68 0.29
C GLY A 24 -12.84 -12.71 1.06
N GLY A 25 -13.33 -13.90 1.40
CA GLY A 25 -14.53 -14.08 2.22
C GLY A 25 -14.43 -13.43 3.61
N VAL A 26 -13.30 -13.58 4.30
CA VAL A 26 -13.04 -12.92 5.59
C VAL A 26 -13.12 -11.40 5.46
N PHE A 27 -12.51 -10.82 4.43
CA PHE A 27 -12.55 -9.37 4.20
C PHE A 27 -13.92 -8.83 3.77
N LEU A 28 -14.74 -9.65 3.10
CA LEU A 28 -16.13 -9.29 2.79
C LEU A 28 -17.00 -9.19 4.06
N LYS A 29 -16.71 -10.02 5.08
CA LYS A 29 -17.40 -10.03 6.36
C LYS A 29 -17.06 -8.80 7.21
N GLY A 30 -15.78 -8.46 7.30
CA GLY A 30 -15.32 -7.19 7.89
C GLY A 30 -13.92 -7.22 8.46
N PHE A 31 -13.27 -6.05 8.50
CA PHE A 31 -11.88 -5.90 8.95
C PHE A 31 -11.67 -6.22 10.43
N GLY A 32 -12.64 -5.93 11.30
CA GLY A 32 -12.53 -6.20 12.73
C GLY A 32 -12.39 -7.69 13.05
N GLU A 33 -13.15 -8.55 12.35
CA GLU A 33 -13.09 -10.01 12.54
C GLU A 33 -11.77 -10.59 12.02
N ALA A 34 -11.22 -10.03 10.93
CA ALA A 34 -9.91 -10.40 10.43
C ALA A 34 -8.81 -10.16 11.49
N ILE A 35 -8.83 -9.03 12.22
CA ILE A 35 -7.84 -8.75 13.26
C ILE A 35 -7.90 -9.79 14.38
N SER A 36 -9.09 -10.18 14.84
CA SER A 36 -9.22 -11.17 15.91
C SER A 36 -8.60 -12.52 15.52
N ILE A 37 -8.83 -12.96 14.28
CA ILE A 37 -8.20 -14.16 13.71
C ILE A 37 -6.68 -14.00 13.63
N ALA A 38 -6.20 -12.83 13.18
CA ALA A 38 -4.79 -12.50 13.05
C ALA A 38 -4.04 -12.66 14.38
N VAL A 39 -4.60 -12.14 15.48
CA VAL A 39 -3.95 -12.18 16.80
C VAL A 39 -3.73 -13.62 17.25
N GLY A 40 -4.72 -14.49 17.07
CA GLY A 40 -4.60 -15.92 17.42
C GLY A 40 -3.56 -16.66 16.57
N LEU A 41 -3.57 -16.42 15.25
CA LEU A 41 -2.62 -17.02 14.30
C LEU A 41 -1.18 -16.58 14.58
N VAL A 42 -0.95 -15.26 14.68
CA VAL A 42 0.37 -14.69 14.94
C VAL A 42 0.89 -15.16 16.30
N GLY A 43 0.06 -15.11 17.34
CA GLY A 43 0.45 -15.57 18.68
C GLY A 43 0.88 -17.03 18.69
N THR A 44 0.10 -17.90 18.05
CA THR A 44 0.42 -19.34 17.94
C THR A 44 1.72 -19.56 17.17
N TYR A 45 1.89 -18.90 16.02
CA TYR A 45 3.09 -19.03 15.19
C TYR A 45 4.35 -18.51 15.91
N LEU A 46 4.27 -17.39 16.62
CA LEU A 46 5.40 -16.86 17.38
C LEU A 46 5.79 -17.77 18.55
N ILE A 47 4.81 -18.36 19.24
CA ILE A 47 5.08 -19.34 20.30
C ILE A 47 5.77 -20.58 19.74
N LEU A 48 5.26 -21.14 18.65
CA LEU A 48 5.87 -22.31 18.01
C LEU A 48 7.30 -22.01 17.52
N ASN A 49 7.54 -20.85 16.89
CA ASN A 49 8.89 -20.42 16.53
C ASN A 49 9.79 -20.28 17.74
N LEU A 50 9.30 -19.68 18.83
CA LEU A 50 10.08 -19.52 20.04
C LEU A 50 10.49 -20.89 20.59
N ILE A 51 9.58 -21.86 20.61
CA ILE A 51 9.87 -23.21 21.06
C ILE A 51 10.95 -23.86 20.18
N VAL A 52 10.82 -23.80 18.85
CA VAL A 52 11.80 -24.38 17.90
C VAL A 52 13.17 -23.71 18.09
N ILE A 53 13.22 -22.38 18.14
CA ILE A 53 14.47 -21.62 18.31
C ILE A 53 15.12 -21.93 19.65
N VAL A 54 14.37 -21.96 20.75
CA VAL A 54 14.91 -22.30 22.07
C VAL A 54 15.46 -23.72 22.09
N ARG A 55 14.76 -24.69 21.49
CA ARG A 55 15.25 -26.06 21.36
C ARG A 55 16.54 -26.15 20.54
N ALA A 56 16.60 -25.42 19.43
CA ALA A 56 17.79 -25.35 18.59
C ALA A 56 18.98 -24.71 19.32
N LEU A 57 18.77 -23.62 20.06
CA LEU A 57 19.81 -23.00 20.89
C LEU A 57 20.32 -23.94 21.99
N VAL A 58 19.44 -24.73 22.60
CA VAL A 58 19.84 -25.77 23.56
C VAL A 58 20.70 -26.84 22.90
N GLU A 59 20.38 -27.24 21.67
CA GLU A 59 21.16 -28.22 20.91
C GLU A 59 22.56 -27.68 20.55
N ILE A 60 22.66 -26.42 20.14
CA ILE A 60 23.96 -25.74 19.92
C ILE A 60 24.79 -25.73 21.21
N GLY A 61 24.16 -25.43 22.35
CA GLY A 61 24.83 -25.47 23.65
C GLY A 61 25.34 -26.86 24.07
N ARG A 62 24.77 -27.94 23.51
CA ARG A 62 25.21 -29.32 23.74
C ARG A 62 26.32 -29.76 22.78
N LYS A 63 26.40 -29.15 21.60
CA LYS A 63 27.39 -29.42 20.55
C LYS A 63 28.19 -28.16 20.24
N PRO A 64 29.07 -27.72 21.16
CA PRO A 64 29.85 -26.50 20.98
C PRO A 64 30.76 -26.54 19.74
N GLU A 65 31.09 -27.73 19.22
CA GLU A 65 31.83 -27.89 17.96
C GLU A 65 31.15 -27.17 16.77
N THR A 66 29.81 -27.07 16.75
CA THR A 66 29.09 -26.38 15.66
C THR A 66 29.52 -24.91 15.48
N ILE A 67 29.93 -24.24 16.57
CA ILE A 67 30.40 -22.85 16.52
C ILE A 67 31.84 -22.79 16.01
N SER A 68 32.71 -23.69 16.46
CA SER A 68 34.10 -23.73 16.00
C SER A 68 34.18 -24.10 14.52
N ASP A 69 33.39 -25.07 14.07
CA ASP A 69 33.36 -25.54 12.69
C ASP A 69 32.89 -24.43 11.74
N TRP A 70 31.90 -23.65 12.16
CA TRP A 70 31.44 -22.48 11.42
C TRP A 70 32.51 -21.37 11.34
N GLN A 71 33.19 -21.09 12.45
CA GLN A 71 34.30 -20.11 12.46
C GLN A 71 35.45 -20.55 11.56
N GLU A 72 35.82 -21.83 11.61
CA GLU A 72 36.87 -22.38 10.76
C GLU A 72 36.48 -22.29 9.28
N SER A 73 35.26 -22.69 8.93
CA SER A 73 34.73 -22.59 7.56
C SER A 73 34.78 -21.15 7.02
N LEU A 74 34.41 -20.17 7.84
CA LEU A 74 34.51 -18.76 7.47
C LEU A 74 35.94 -18.33 7.14
N THR A 75 36.92 -18.77 7.93
CA THR A 75 38.34 -18.43 7.69
C THR A 75 38.93 -19.15 6.48
N VAL A 76 38.42 -20.35 6.15
CA VAL A 76 38.82 -21.11 4.96
C VAL A 76 38.29 -20.43 3.70
N ASP A 77 37.01 -20.08 3.67
CA ASP A 77 36.36 -19.49 2.49
C ASP A 77 36.74 -18.01 2.28
N TYR A 78 36.99 -17.28 3.38
CA TYR A 78 37.35 -15.88 3.33
C TYR A 78 38.64 -15.61 4.14
N SER A 79 39.76 -15.62 3.45
CA SER A 79 41.09 -15.40 4.02
C SER A 79 41.33 -13.99 4.58
N ASN A 80 40.45 -13.02 4.30
CA ASN A 80 40.59 -11.62 4.72
C ASN A 80 39.24 -11.04 5.20
N PRO A 81 39.19 -10.38 6.38
CA PRO A 81 38.00 -9.68 6.86
C PRO A 81 37.40 -8.66 5.87
N LEU A 82 38.20 -8.05 5.00
CA LEU A 82 37.70 -7.15 3.96
C LEU A 82 36.88 -7.89 2.90
N LEU A 83 37.27 -9.12 2.54
CA LEU A 83 36.53 -9.96 1.60
C LEU A 83 35.21 -10.44 2.24
N MET A 84 35.24 -10.79 3.52
CA MET A 84 34.02 -11.10 4.29
C MET A 84 33.05 -9.91 4.28
N LEU A 85 33.54 -8.70 4.56
CA LEU A 85 32.72 -7.49 4.54
C LEU A 85 32.16 -7.22 3.13
N GLY A 86 32.97 -7.39 2.09
CA GLY A 86 32.54 -7.26 0.70
C GLY A 86 31.44 -8.26 0.31
N ALA A 87 31.60 -9.53 0.70
CA ALA A 87 30.60 -10.56 0.48
C ALA A 87 29.31 -10.29 1.27
N ALA A 88 29.42 -9.88 2.53
CA ALA A 88 28.28 -9.49 3.35
C ALA A 88 27.51 -8.31 2.73
N LEU A 89 28.22 -7.30 2.21
CA LEU A 89 27.61 -6.16 1.50
C LEU A 89 26.90 -6.60 0.21
N LEU A 90 27.47 -7.55 -0.54
CA LEU A 90 26.85 -8.09 -1.75
C LEU A 90 25.60 -8.95 -1.45
N LEU A 91 25.58 -9.67 -0.33
CA LEU A 91 24.46 -10.51 0.09
C LEU A 91 23.38 -9.73 0.85
N PHE A 92 23.73 -8.60 1.45
CA PHE A 92 22.82 -7.74 2.21
C PHE A 92 21.51 -7.41 1.47
N PRO A 93 21.51 -7.10 0.14
CA PRO A 93 20.28 -6.89 -0.61
C PRO A 93 19.27 -8.05 -0.54
N LYS A 94 19.74 -9.30 -0.47
CA LYS A 94 18.87 -10.47 -0.33
C LYS A 94 18.19 -10.49 1.04
N LEU A 95 18.83 -9.95 2.07
CA LEU A 95 18.26 -9.83 3.42
C LEU A 95 17.24 -8.68 3.52
N ALA A 96 17.37 -7.65 2.68
CA ALA A 96 16.44 -6.52 2.67
C ALA A 96 15.00 -6.93 2.32
N LEU A 97 14.82 -8.04 1.58
CA LEU A 97 13.51 -8.67 1.37
C LEU A 97 12.86 -9.15 2.67
N GLY A 98 13.65 -9.53 3.67
CA GLY A 98 13.16 -9.91 5.01
C GLY A 98 12.56 -8.73 5.79
N LEU A 99 12.76 -7.48 5.34
CA LEU A 99 12.10 -6.29 5.89
C LEU A 99 10.71 -6.06 5.28
N SER A 100 10.33 -6.84 4.26
CA SER A 100 9.04 -6.68 3.61
C SER A 100 7.91 -7.11 4.55
N GLY A 101 6.94 -6.22 4.73
CA GLY A 101 5.88 -6.29 5.71
C GLY A 101 5.79 -5.00 6.54
N PHE A 102 6.91 -4.33 6.79
CA PHE A 102 6.92 -3.04 7.49
C PHE A 102 6.17 -1.95 6.72
N GLU A 103 6.30 -1.93 5.39
CA GLU A 103 5.59 -1.02 4.51
C GLU A 103 4.08 -1.15 4.72
N THR A 104 3.55 -2.38 4.78
CA THR A 104 2.11 -2.61 5.04
C THR A 104 1.70 -2.17 6.44
N GLY A 105 2.59 -2.33 7.45
CA GLY A 105 2.39 -1.85 8.81
C GLY A 105 2.30 -0.32 8.91
N VAL A 106 3.06 0.41 8.09
CA VAL A 106 2.98 1.87 8.01
C VAL A 106 1.68 2.33 7.37
N VAL A 107 1.13 1.54 6.44
CA VAL A 107 -0.14 1.87 5.79
C VAL A 107 -1.33 1.79 6.74
N VAL A 108 -1.27 0.97 7.79
CA VAL A 108 -2.36 0.84 8.76
C VAL A 108 -2.32 1.85 9.91
N MET A 109 -1.34 2.76 9.95
CA MET A 109 -1.25 3.82 10.96
C MET A 109 -2.54 4.63 11.19
N PRO A 110 -3.33 4.98 10.15
CA PRO A 110 -4.59 5.71 10.35
C PRO A 110 -5.63 4.95 11.17
N LEU A 111 -5.53 3.62 11.21
CA LEU A 111 -6.44 2.71 11.92
C LEU A 111 -6.08 2.57 13.40
N VAL A 112 -4.89 3.03 13.82
CA VAL A 112 -4.45 2.99 15.21
C VAL A 112 -5.33 3.91 16.05
N LYS A 113 -5.92 3.36 17.11
CA LYS A 113 -6.79 4.10 18.03
C LYS A 113 -5.98 5.19 18.76
N GLY A 114 -6.47 6.42 18.70
CA GLY A 114 -5.95 7.55 19.47
C GLY A 114 -6.60 7.68 20.86
N ASN A 115 -6.24 8.73 21.59
CA ASN A 115 -6.93 9.05 22.84
C ASN A 115 -8.32 9.67 22.55
N PRO A 116 -9.31 9.55 23.46
CA PRO A 116 -10.65 10.12 23.26
C PRO A 116 -10.68 11.64 22.99
N GLY A 117 -9.69 12.38 23.51
CA GLY A 117 -9.54 13.83 23.30
C GLY A 117 -8.46 14.23 22.29
N ASP A 118 -7.98 13.31 21.44
CA ASP A 118 -6.95 13.64 20.46
C ASP A 118 -7.48 14.66 19.44
N ASN A 119 -6.73 15.76 19.24
CA ASN A 119 -7.01 16.73 18.19
C ASN A 119 -6.81 16.08 16.81
N PRO A 120 -7.81 16.11 15.90
CA PRO A 120 -7.68 15.54 14.56
C PRO A 120 -6.49 16.08 13.75
N LYS A 121 -6.09 17.34 13.98
CA LYS A 121 -4.96 17.98 13.30
C LYS A 121 -3.59 17.62 13.91
N LYS A 122 -3.56 17.18 15.17
CA LYS A 122 -2.35 16.79 15.90
C LYS A 122 -2.66 15.61 16.86
N PRO A 123 -2.86 14.38 16.33
CA PRO A 123 -3.32 13.26 17.14
C PRO A 123 -2.15 12.62 17.91
N VAL A 124 -1.74 13.25 19.01
CA VAL A 124 -0.56 12.83 19.81
C VAL A 124 -0.72 11.41 20.36
N GLY A 125 -1.91 11.05 20.84
CA GLY A 125 -2.20 9.70 21.34
C GLY A 125 -2.01 8.63 20.25
N ARG A 126 -2.54 8.88 19.05
CA ARG A 126 -2.34 8.00 17.89
C ARG A 126 -0.86 7.85 17.52
N ILE A 127 -0.11 8.96 17.47
CA ILE A 127 1.33 8.93 17.14
C ILE A 127 2.08 8.06 18.15
N ARG A 128 1.84 8.26 19.45
CA ARG A 128 2.46 7.46 20.51
C ARG A 128 2.14 5.97 20.39
N ASN A 129 0.88 5.63 20.14
CA ASN A 129 0.45 4.23 19.98
C ASN A 129 1.03 3.61 18.71
N THR A 130 1.18 4.39 17.65
CA THR A 130 1.83 3.97 16.41
C THR A 130 3.31 3.66 16.64
N HIS A 131 4.03 4.51 17.38
CA HIS A 131 5.41 4.20 17.77
C HIS A 131 5.49 2.91 18.57
N ARG A 132 4.62 2.70 19.56
CA ARG A 132 4.59 1.44 20.33
C ARG A 132 4.37 0.22 19.45
N LEU A 133 3.42 0.29 18.50
CA LEU A 133 3.14 -0.76 17.53
C LEU A 133 4.39 -1.07 16.69
N LEU A 134 4.98 -0.05 16.06
CA LEU A 134 6.14 -0.22 15.18
C LEU A 134 7.37 -0.71 15.94
N THR A 135 7.64 -0.17 17.12
CA THR A 135 8.76 -0.60 17.95
C THR A 135 8.59 -2.05 18.40
N ALA A 136 7.40 -2.44 18.84
CA ALA A 136 7.12 -3.82 19.24
C ALA A 136 7.31 -4.79 18.07
N ALA A 137 6.75 -4.47 16.89
CA ALA A 137 6.92 -5.26 15.68
C ALA A 137 8.40 -5.38 15.29
N ALA A 138 9.15 -4.28 15.34
CA ALA A 138 10.57 -4.26 14.99
C ALA A 138 11.43 -5.09 15.95
N VAL A 139 11.19 -4.98 17.27
CA VAL A 139 11.92 -5.78 18.26
C VAL A 139 11.63 -7.27 18.08
N ILE A 140 10.34 -7.64 17.94
CA ILE A 140 9.94 -9.04 17.75
C ILE A 140 10.62 -9.60 16.49
N MET A 141 10.45 -8.95 15.34
CA MET A 141 11.06 -9.42 14.10
C MET A 141 12.59 -9.47 14.16
N SER A 142 13.25 -8.48 14.79
CA SER A 142 14.72 -8.49 14.92
C SER A 142 15.19 -9.69 15.74
N VAL A 143 14.55 -9.98 16.88
CA VAL A 143 14.90 -11.13 17.73
C VAL A 143 14.69 -12.44 16.97
N PHE A 144 13.53 -12.63 16.34
CA PHE A 144 13.23 -13.85 15.60
C PHE A 144 14.15 -14.02 14.37
N LEU A 145 14.40 -12.98 13.58
CA LEU A 145 15.28 -13.06 12.40
C LEU A 145 16.73 -13.35 12.78
N LEU A 146 17.26 -12.68 13.81
CA LEU A 146 18.63 -12.93 14.26
C LEU A 146 18.76 -14.34 14.86
N ALA A 147 17.85 -14.73 15.75
CA ALA A 147 17.92 -16.04 16.39
C ALA A 147 17.70 -17.18 15.38
N SER A 148 16.71 -17.06 14.48
CA SER A 148 16.48 -18.03 13.42
C SER A 148 17.68 -18.16 12.49
N SER A 149 18.25 -17.05 12.02
CA SER A 149 19.44 -17.04 11.16
C SER A 149 20.62 -17.77 11.81
N VAL A 150 20.89 -17.50 13.09
CA VAL A 150 21.95 -18.18 13.84
C VAL A 150 21.70 -19.68 13.93
N VAL A 151 20.51 -20.11 14.37
CA VAL A 151 20.26 -21.54 14.55
C VAL A 151 20.23 -22.31 13.23
N THR A 152 19.68 -21.72 12.16
CA THR A 152 19.65 -22.38 10.85
C THR A 152 21.03 -22.47 10.23
N THR A 153 21.88 -21.45 10.42
CA THR A 153 23.24 -21.45 9.87
C THR A 153 24.14 -22.46 10.58
N LEU A 154 23.96 -22.65 11.89
CA LEU A 154 24.83 -23.53 12.69
C LEU A 154 24.38 -24.99 12.69
N LEU A 155 23.07 -25.27 12.57
CA LEU A 155 22.55 -26.64 12.72
C LEU A 155 22.19 -27.32 11.41
N ILE A 156 21.92 -26.57 10.33
CA ILE A 156 21.49 -27.18 9.06
C ILE A 156 22.72 -27.41 8.17
N PRO A 157 22.96 -28.65 7.71
CA PRO A 157 24.03 -28.94 6.78
C PRO A 157 23.90 -28.15 5.46
N HIS A 158 25.03 -27.70 4.90
CA HIS A 158 25.03 -26.92 3.65
C HIS A 158 24.26 -27.60 2.51
N ALA A 159 24.46 -28.92 2.33
CA ALA A 159 23.85 -29.69 1.26
C ALA A 159 22.30 -29.72 1.32
N THR A 160 21.71 -29.65 2.51
CA THR A 160 20.24 -29.61 2.63
C THR A 160 19.68 -28.20 2.46
N PHE A 161 20.53 -27.17 2.53
CA PHE A 161 20.20 -25.76 2.33
C PHE A 161 20.28 -25.32 0.85
N GLU A 162 20.99 -26.09 0.01
CA GLU A 162 21.11 -25.83 -1.43
C GLU A 162 19.77 -25.90 -2.17
N GLU A 163 19.71 -25.34 -3.39
CA GLU A 163 18.51 -25.39 -4.22
C GLU A 163 18.07 -26.85 -4.48
N GLY A 164 16.84 -27.17 -4.10
CA GLY A 164 16.28 -28.53 -4.17
C GLY A 164 16.56 -29.38 -2.93
N GLY A 165 17.34 -28.91 -1.98
CA GLY A 165 17.57 -29.55 -0.68
C GLY A 165 16.35 -29.51 0.24
N GLU A 166 16.31 -30.43 1.20
CA GLU A 166 15.15 -30.60 2.08
C GLU A 166 14.84 -29.39 2.96
N ALA A 167 15.85 -28.57 3.31
CA ALA A 167 15.66 -27.39 4.15
C ALA A 167 15.40 -26.11 3.35
N ASN A 168 15.60 -26.14 2.02
CA ASN A 168 15.43 -24.96 1.18
C ASN A 168 13.97 -24.45 1.20
N GLY A 169 13.81 -23.15 1.44
CA GLY A 169 12.49 -22.51 1.59
C GLY A 169 11.71 -22.90 2.86
N ARG A 170 12.26 -23.77 3.74
CA ARG A 170 11.56 -24.25 4.95
C ARG A 170 12.50 -24.55 6.14
N ALA A 171 13.61 -23.84 6.25
CA ALA A 171 14.69 -24.12 7.21
C ALA A 171 14.25 -24.34 8.67
N LEU A 172 13.37 -23.48 9.20
CA LEU A 172 12.87 -23.65 10.58
C LEU A 172 11.90 -24.83 10.72
N ALA A 173 11.09 -25.11 9.69
CA ALA A 173 10.23 -26.29 9.69
C ALA A 173 11.08 -27.56 9.66
N TYR A 174 12.14 -27.59 8.85
CA TYR A 174 13.12 -28.68 8.84
C TYR A 174 13.69 -28.94 10.25
N LEU A 175 14.16 -27.90 10.94
CA LEU A 175 14.62 -28.03 12.33
C LEU A 175 13.52 -28.47 13.31
N ALA A 176 12.28 -28.07 13.08
CA ALA A 176 11.17 -28.51 13.93
C ALA A 176 10.94 -30.03 13.80
N HIS A 177 11.01 -30.58 12.58
CA HIS A 177 10.91 -32.02 12.35
C HIS A 177 12.11 -32.77 12.95
N GLU A 178 13.34 -32.30 12.71
CA GLU A 178 14.56 -32.94 13.24
C GLU A 178 14.64 -32.90 14.78
N LEU A 179 14.40 -31.75 15.40
CA LEU A 179 14.62 -31.57 16.83
C LEU A 179 13.43 -31.96 17.71
N MET A 180 12.23 -32.01 17.14
CA MET A 180 10.98 -32.21 17.91
C MET A 180 10.12 -33.38 17.41
N GLY A 181 10.51 -34.01 16.30
CA GLY A 181 9.80 -35.11 15.66
C GLY A 181 8.61 -34.68 14.80
N ASP A 182 8.13 -35.61 13.99
CA ASP A 182 7.15 -35.35 12.92
C ASP A 182 5.80 -34.79 13.42
N GLY A 183 5.40 -35.14 14.64
CA GLY A 183 4.13 -34.67 15.23
C GLY A 183 4.13 -33.16 15.45
N LEU A 184 5.13 -32.64 16.17
CA LEU A 184 5.26 -31.20 16.41
C LEU A 184 5.70 -30.45 15.15
N GLY A 185 6.55 -31.06 14.31
CA GLY A 185 6.88 -30.54 12.99
C GLY A 185 5.65 -30.33 12.11
N THR A 186 4.69 -31.24 12.13
CA THR A 186 3.42 -31.10 11.38
C THR A 186 2.54 -29.97 11.91
N VAL A 187 2.47 -29.78 13.24
CA VAL A 187 1.77 -28.63 13.82
C VAL A 187 2.44 -27.32 13.41
N TYR A 188 3.78 -27.30 13.38
CA TYR A 188 4.55 -26.16 12.90
C TYR A 188 4.29 -25.86 11.42
N ASP A 189 4.27 -26.88 10.56
CA ASP A 189 3.91 -26.74 9.14
C ASP A 189 2.52 -26.13 8.96
N ALA A 190 1.52 -26.67 9.68
CA ALA A 190 0.16 -26.15 9.62
C ALA A 190 0.09 -24.69 10.08
N SER A 191 0.76 -24.35 11.19
CA SER A 191 0.83 -22.97 11.66
C SER A 191 1.52 -22.05 10.64
N THR A 192 2.57 -22.53 9.97
CA THR A 192 3.31 -21.79 8.94
C THR A 192 2.44 -21.54 7.72
N ILE A 193 1.70 -22.54 7.25
CA ILE A 193 0.76 -22.39 6.14
C ILE A 193 -0.33 -21.37 6.49
N LEU A 194 -0.90 -21.47 7.69
CA LEU A 194 -1.97 -20.57 8.11
C LEU A 194 -1.50 -19.12 8.29
N ILE A 195 -0.30 -18.89 8.83
CA ILE A 195 0.22 -17.52 8.95
C ILE A 195 0.61 -16.94 7.60
N LEU A 196 1.19 -17.73 6.68
CA LEU A 196 1.54 -17.27 5.33
C LEU A 196 0.29 -16.99 4.50
N TRP A 197 -0.73 -17.84 4.60
CA TRP A 197 -2.05 -17.58 4.04
C TRP A 197 -2.63 -16.26 4.54
N PHE A 198 -2.58 -16.04 5.86
CA PHE A 198 -3.10 -14.83 6.47
C PHE A 198 -2.19 -13.60 6.25
N ALA A 199 -0.91 -13.78 5.93
CA ALA A 199 0.00 -12.67 5.64
C ALA A 199 -0.49 -11.82 4.46
N GLY A 200 -1.15 -12.43 3.46
CA GLY A 200 -1.81 -11.71 2.37
C GLY A 200 -2.90 -10.71 2.85
N ALA A 201 -3.46 -10.92 4.05
CA ALA A 201 -4.41 -10.00 4.67
C ALA A 201 -3.81 -8.62 4.91
N SER A 202 -2.52 -8.52 5.28
CA SER A 202 -1.89 -7.23 5.58
C SER A 202 -1.76 -6.37 4.31
N ALA A 203 -1.39 -6.97 3.19
CA ALA A 203 -1.32 -6.32 1.89
C ALA A 203 -2.72 -5.88 1.43
N MET A 204 -3.73 -6.74 1.57
CA MET A 204 -5.12 -6.40 1.25
C MET A 204 -5.63 -5.24 2.12
N ALA A 205 -5.39 -5.27 3.43
CA ALA A 205 -5.73 -4.19 4.34
C ALA A 205 -5.05 -2.87 3.98
N GLY A 206 -3.77 -2.93 3.58
CA GLY A 206 -3.01 -1.77 3.15
C GLY A 206 -3.62 -1.14 1.89
N LEU A 207 -3.87 -1.94 0.86
CA LEU A 207 -4.48 -1.48 -0.39
C LEU A 207 -5.90 -0.93 -0.18
N LEU A 208 -6.70 -1.60 0.63
CA LEU A 208 -8.05 -1.14 0.99
C LEU A 208 -8.05 0.18 1.78
N ASN A 209 -6.94 0.55 2.42
CA ASN A 209 -6.80 1.85 3.08
C ASN A 209 -6.26 2.94 2.13
N ILE A 210 -5.29 2.61 1.28
CA ILE A 210 -4.66 3.57 0.37
C ILE A 210 -5.58 3.90 -0.81
N VAL A 211 -6.15 2.90 -1.46
CA VAL A 211 -6.83 3.09 -2.73
C VAL A 211 -8.01 4.05 -2.60
N PRO A 212 -8.98 3.85 -1.67
CA PRO A 212 -10.08 4.80 -1.47
C PRO A 212 -9.60 6.21 -1.11
N ARG A 213 -8.49 6.31 -0.38
CA ARG A 213 -8.01 7.58 0.18
C ARG A 213 -7.26 8.44 -0.83
N TYR A 214 -6.53 7.82 -1.75
CA TYR A 214 -5.62 8.52 -2.65
C TYR A 214 -6.04 8.42 -4.12
N LEU A 215 -6.40 7.24 -4.64
CA LEU A 215 -6.59 7.07 -6.08
C LEU A 215 -7.78 7.88 -6.66
N PRO A 216 -8.98 7.88 -6.03
CA PRO A 216 -10.11 8.70 -6.50
C PRO A 216 -9.78 10.19 -6.53
N ARG A 217 -9.09 10.70 -5.49
CA ARG A 217 -8.70 12.13 -5.40
C ARG A 217 -7.75 12.57 -6.51
N TYR A 218 -6.97 11.65 -7.09
CA TYR A 218 -6.10 11.92 -8.25
C TYR A 218 -6.74 11.50 -9.59
N GLY A 219 -8.01 11.10 -9.59
CA GLY A 219 -8.70 10.63 -10.79
C GLY A 219 -8.17 9.34 -11.38
N MET A 220 -7.47 8.54 -10.58
CA MET A 220 -6.83 7.32 -11.01
C MET A 220 -7.74 6.09 -10.86
N ALA A 221 -8.77 6.17 -10.01
CA ALA A 221 -9.79 5.13 -9.84
C ALA A 221 -11.22 5.72 -9.83
N PRO A 222 -12.24 4.95 -10.22
CA PRO A 222 -13.66 5.32 -10.12
C PRO A 222 -14.13 5.58 -8.68
N ASP A 223 -15.22 6.32 -8.50
CA ASP A 223 -15.74 6.64 -7.16
C ASP A 223 -16.29 5.42 -6.42
N TRP A 224 -16.75 4.39 -7.14
CA TRP A 224 -17.11 3.12 -6.51
C TRP A 224 -15.89 2.43 -5.86
N ALA A 225 -14.65 2.78 -6.23
CA ALA A 225 -13.45 2.28 -5.56
C ALA A 225 -13.31 2.81 -4.12
N CYS A 226 -14.15 3.77 -3.70
CA CYS A 226 -14.34 4.13 -2.30
C CYS A 226 -15.08 3.06 -1.49
N ALA A 227 -15.82 2.16 -2.16
CA ALA A 227 -16.52 1.06 -1.51
C ALA A 227 -15.56 -0.13 -1.29
N MET A 228 -15.48 -0.57 -0.03
CA MET A 228 -14.56 -1.62 0.40
C MET A 228 -14.86 -2.99 -0.24
N ARG A 229 -16.13 -3.40 -0.28
CA ARG A 229 -16.52 -4.75 -0.75
C ARG A 229 -16.23 -4.99 -2.24
N PRO A 230 -16.59 -4.09 -3.17
CA PRO A 230 -16.20 -4.24 -4.57
C PRO A 230 -14.68 -4.32 -4.76
N LEU A 231 -13.93 -3.52 -3.99
CA LEU A 231 -12.48 -3.49 -4.08
C LEU A 231 -11.84 -4.81 -3.60
N VAL A 232 -12.39 -5.45 -2.55
CA VAL A 232 -11.99 -6.80 -2.13
C VAL A 232 -12.17 -7.80 -3.28
N LEU A 233 -13.34 -7.82 -3.93
CA LEU A 233 -13.62 -8.75 -5.02
C LEU A 233 -12.62 -8.60 -6.18
N ILE A 234 -12.27 -7.35 -6.52
CA ILE A 234 -11.31 -7.08 -7.59
C ILE A 234 -9.91 -7.55 -7.21
N PHE A 235 -9.45 -7.25 -5.99
CA PHE A 235 -8.14 -7.74 -5.54
C PHE A 235 -8.10 -9.26 -5.46
N THR A 236 -9.17 -9.91 -4.98
CA THR A 236 -9.28 -11.38 -4.98
C THR A 236 -9.23 -11.93 -6.41
N ALA A 237 -9.92 -11.31 -7.37
CA ALA A 237 -9.90 -11.72 -8.77
C ALA A 237 -8.50 -11.56 -9.41
N ILE A 238 -7.80 -10.45 -9.11
CA ILE A 238 -6.42 -10.24 -9.55
C ILE A 238 -5.50 -11.31 -8.92
N CYS A 239 -5.63 -11.59 -7.63
CA CYS A 239 -4.87 -12.65 -6.97
C CYS A 239 -5.13 -14.02 -7.60
N PHE A 240 -6.38 -14.34 -7.97
CA PHE A 240 -6.70 -15.57 -8.71
C PHE A 240 -6.03 -15.61 -10.07
N LEU A 241 -6.13 -14.54 -10.85
CA LEU A 241 -5.52 -14.43 -12.18
C LEU A 241 -4.00 -14.64 -12.11
N VAL A 242 -3.33 -13.94 -11.19
CA VAL A 242 -1.88 -14.05 -10.99
C VAL A 242 -1.51 -15.46 -10.53
N THR A 243 -2.27 -16.05 -9.60
CA THR A 243 -2.04 -17.42 -9.12
C THR A 243 -2.13 -18.44 -10.26
N ILE A 244 -3.11 -18.29 -11.15
CA ILE A 244 -3.27 -19.17 -12.32
C ILE A 244 -2.12 -18.97 -13.30
N LEU A 245 -1.79 -17.71 -13.63
CA LEU A 245 -0.75 -17.36 -14.60
C LEU A 245 0.64 -17.84 -14.18
N PHE A 246 0.94 -17.81 -12.88
CA PHE A 246 2.21 -18.27 -12.30
C PHE A 246 2.14 -19.69 -11.74
N ARG A 247 1.04 -20.43 -11.95
CA ARG A 247 0.82 -21.81 -11.45
C ARG A 247 1.13 -21.96 -9.95
N ALA A 248 0.74 -20.97 -9.15
CA ALA A 248 1.00 -20.90 -7.71
C ALA A 248 2.50 -21.00 -7.32
N SER A 249 3.43 -20.67 -8.23
CA SER A 249 4.86 -20.62 -7.92
C SER A 249 5.20 -19.31 -7.20
N VAL A 250 5.74 -19.44 -5.98
CA VAL A 250 6.26 -18.31 -5.20
C VAL A 250 7.54 -17.76 -5.83
N ASP A 251 8.46 -18.63 -6.24
CA ASP A 251 9.75 -18.25 -6.82
C ASP A 251 9.58 -17.42 -8.10
N ALA A 252 8.63 -17.81 -8.96
CA ALA A 252 8.35 -17.09 -10.20
C ALA A 252 7.79 -15.67 -9.94
N GLN A 253 7.17 -15.43 -8.78
CA GLN A 253 6.60 -14.14 -8.39
C GLN A 253 7.54 -13.32 -7.49
N ALA A 254 8.48 -13.96 -6.80
CA ALA A 254 9.33 -13.34 -5.79
C ALA A 254 10.13 -12.14 -6.32
N GLY A 255 10.64 -12.23 -7.55
CA GLY A 255 11.38 -11.13 -8.17
C GLY A 255 10.52 -9.88 -8.42
N ALA A 256 9.27 -10.05 -8.83
CA ALA A 256 8.34 -8.94 -9.06
C ALA A 256 7.97 -8.27 -7.74
N TYR A 257 7.71 -9.08 -6.71
CA TYR A 257 7.46 -8.63 -5.35
C TYR A 257 8.63 -7.83 -4.78
N ALA A 258 9.85 -8.39 -4.85
CA ALA A 258 11.09 -7.75 -4.39
C ALA A 258 11.27 -6.35 -5.01
N THR A 259 11.10 -6.28 -6.33
CA THR A 259 11.28 -5.04 -7.09
C THR A 259 10.25 -3.99 -6.67
N GLY A 260 8.97 -4.38 -6.51
CA GLY A 260 7.90 -3.48 -6.10
C GLY A 260 8.11 -2.91 -4.68
N VAL A 261 8.41 -3.77 -3.72
CA VAL A 261 8.63 -3.36 -2.31
C VAL A 261 9.85 -2.45 -2.20
N LEU A 262 10.96 -2.81 -2.85
CA LEU A 262 12.17 -1.98 -2.86
C LEU A 262 11.95 -0.62 -3.53
N ALA A 263 11.15 -0.55 -4.60
CA ALA A 263 10.78 0.73 -5.20
C ALA A 263 10.01 1.61 -4.20
N VAL A 264 9.07 1.05 -3.44
CA VAL A 264 8.32 1.79 -2.40
C VAL A 264 9.25 2.27 -1.29
N ILE A 265 10.08 1.39 -0.71
CA ILE A 265 10.95 1.74 0.41
C ILE A 265 12.05 2.74 -0.02
N THR A 266 12.63 2.55 -1.20
CA THR A 266 13.65 3.46 -1.76
C THR A 266 13.06 4.83 -2.04
N SER A 267 11.88 4.90 -2.67
CA SER A 267 11.22 6.18 -2.92
C SER A 267 10.87 6.93 -1.62
N ALA A 268 10.38 6.21 -0.61
CA ALA A 268 10.07 6.78 0.71
C ALA A 268 11.31 7.30 1.43
N THR A 269 12.40 6.54 1.45
CA THR A 269 13.65 6.93 2.14
C THR A 269 14.33 8.12 1.46
N VAL A 270 14.32 8.19 0.13
CA VAL A 270 14.77 9.38 -0.62
C VAL A 270 13.88 10.58 -0.31
N ALA A 271 12.55 10.41 -0.31
CA ALA A 271 11.61 11.50 -0.02
C ALA A 271 11.82 12.09 1.38
N VAL A 272 12.00 11.24 2.40
CA VAL A 272 12.29 11.69 3.78
C VAL A 272 13.64 12.40 3.85
N THR A 273 14.67 11.89 3.15
CA THR A 273 15.98 12.55 3.09
C THR A 273 15.86 13.97 2.53
N LEU A 274 15.10 14.14 1.44
CA LEU A 274 14.86 15.45 0.81
C LEU A 274 14.05 16.39 1.71
N ASP A 275 13.01 15.91 2.40
CA ASP A 275 12.21 16.74 3.32
C ASP A 275 13.05 17.27 4.48
N VAL A 276 13.86 16.41 5.08
CA VAL A 276 14.75 16.76 6.20
C VAL A 276 15.87 17.70 5.75
N ALA A 277 16.41 17.51 4.55
CA ALA A 277 17.38 18.40 3.93
C ALA A 277 16.79 19.81 3.70
N ARG A 278 15.56 19.90 3.19
CA ARG A 278 14.84 21.18 3.02
C ARG A 278 14.63 21.90 4.35
N ARG A 279 14.42 21.16 5.44
CA ARG A 279 14.30 21.70 6.81
C ARG A 279 15.64 22.06 7.47
N LYS A 280 16.76 21.95 6.74
CA LYS A 280 18.14 22.25 7.20
C LYS A 280 18.58 21.44 8.43
N GLN A 281 18.03 20.23 8.63
CA GLN A 281 18.42 19.35 9.73
C GLN A 281 19.61 18.46 9.34
N THR A 282 20.82 18.97 9.55
CA THR A 282 22.06 18.35 9.04
C THR A 282 22.29 16.92 9.53
N ARG A 283 22.18 16.66 10.83
CA ARG A 283 22.38 15.30 11.40
C ARG A 283 21.39 14.28 10.85
N ALA A 284 20.12 14.66 10.78
CA ALA A 284 19.07 13.77 10.27
C ALA A 284 19.22 13.55 8.75
N THR A 285 19.68 14.57 8.00
CA THR A 285 19.97 14.44 6.57
C THR A 285 21.07 13.42 6.31
N VAL A 286 22.14 13.41 7.12
CA VAL A 286 23.21 12.41 7.01
C VAL A 286 22.69 11.01 7.33
N GLY A 287 21.92 10.86 8.42
CA GLY A 287 21.34 9.57 8.80
C GLY A 287 20.39 8.99 7.74
N PHE A 288 19.41 9.78 7.30
CA PHE A 288 18.46 9.35 6.26
C PHE A 288 19.15 9.18 4.91
N GLY A 289 20.15 10.01 4.58
CA GLY A 289 20.93 9.89 3.35
C GLY A 289 21.73 8.60 3.27
N ALA A 290 22.32 8.16 4.39
CA ALA A 290 22.99 6.85 4.48
C ALA A 290 22.00 5.70 4.22
N VAL A 291 20.83 5.74 4.87
CA VAL A 291 19.76 4.74 4.66
C VAL A 291 19.26 4.73 3.22
N ALA A 292 19.02 5.91 2.63
CA ALA A 292 18.61 6.04 1.23
C ALA A 292 19.67 5.45 0.29
N THR A 293 20.96 5.69 0.56
CA THR A 293 22.06 5.12 -0.24
C THR A 293 22.05 3.59 -0.20
N ILE A 294 21.84 3.00 0.98
CA ILE A 294 21.74 1.54 1.14
C ILE A 294 20.57 0.96 0.33
N PHE A 295 19.40 1.60 0.37
CA PHE A 295 18.22 1.12 -0.37
C PHE A 295 18.33 1.35 -1.88
N VAL A 296 18.97 2.44 -2.32
CA VAL A 296 19.30 2.65 -3.73
C VAL A 296 20.26 1.56 -4.22
N TYR A 297 21.33 1.28 -3.48
CA TYR A 297 22.26 0.19 -3.79
C TYR A 297 21.54 -1.16 -3.87
N THR A 298 20.73 -1.48 -2.85
CA THR A 298 19.94 -2.72 -2.76
C THR A 298 19.00 -2.87 -3.96
N THR A 299 18.31 -1.78 -4.35
CA THR A 299 17.42 -1.77 -5.52
C THR A 299 18.18 -2.04 -6.79
N MET A 300 19.35 -1.42 -6.98
CA MET A 300 20.18 -1.64 -8.17
C MET A 300 20.65 -3.10 -8.25
N VAL A 301 21.21 -3.64 -7.16
CA VAL A 301 21.65 -5.05 -7.12
C VAL A 301 20.48 -5.99 -7.41
N THR A 302 19.30 -5.72 -6.86
CA THR A 302 18.10 -6.55 -7.09
C THR A 302 17.67 -6.52 -8.56
N ILE A 303 17.64 -5.34 -9.18
CA ILE A 303 17.26 -5.18 -10.60
C ILE A 303 18.25 -5.94 -11.51
N PHE A 304 19.56 -5.81 -11.26
CA PHE A 304 20.57 -6.51 -12.05
C PHE A 304 20.57 -8.02 -11.82
N SER A 305 20.28 -8.47 -10.59
CA SER A 305 20.25 -9.91 -10.27
C SER A 305 18.98 -10.60 -10.79
N ASN A 306 17.85 -9.90 -10.86
CA ASN A 306 16.57 -10.47 -11.28
C ASN A 306 15.84 -9.60 -12.33
N PRO A 307 16.34 -9.49 -13.58
CA PRO A 307 15.72 -8.64 -14.61
C PRO A 307 14.28 -9.02 -14.94
N ARG A 308 13.92 -10.30 -14.80
CA ARG A 308 12.55 -10.80 -15.00
C ARG A 308 11.57 -10.17 -14.02
N GLY A 309 12.00 -9.94 -12.77
CA GLY A 309 11.17 -9.28 -11.75
C GLY A 309 10.78 -7.87 -12.15
N LEU A 310 11.74 -7.10 -12.69
CA LEU A 310 11.49 -5.76 -13.22
C LEU A 310 10.52 -5.79 -14.41
N GLN A 311 10.67 -6.73 -15.34
CA GLN A 311 9.76 -6.84 -16.50
C GLN A 311 8.31 -7.07 -16.06
N ILE A 312 8.09 -7.98 -15.12
CA ILE A 312 6.76 -8.26 -14.56
C ILE A 312 6.22 -7.03 -13.84
N ALA A 313 7.03 -6.38 -12.99
CA ALA A 313 6.61 -5.16 -12.28
C ALA A 313 6.23 -4.03 -13.26
N CYS A 314 7.02 -3.81 -14.32
CA CYS A 314 6.71 -2.83 -15.36
C CYS A 314 5.43 -3.17 -16.10
N LEU A 315 5.15 -4.44 -16.39
CA LEU A 315 3.88 -4.86 -17.01
C LEU A 315 2.68 -4.47 -16.14
N PHE A 316 2.76 -4.71 -14.82
CA PHE A 316 1.71 -4.27 -13.88
C PHE A 316 1.55 -2.75 -13.86
N VAL A 317 2.65 -2.00 -13.82
CA VAL A 317 2.62 -0.53 -13.84
C VAL A 317 1.96 -0.04 -15.13
N VAL A 318 2.36 -0.56 -16.29
CA VAL A 318 1.77 -0.21 -17.58
C VAL A 318 0.28 -0.57 -17.61
N GLY A 319 -0.10 -1.74 -17.11
CA GLY A 319 -1.50 -2.15 -17.01
C GLY A 319 -2.34 -1.21 -16.15
N ILE A 320 -1.82 -0.80 -14.98
CA ILE A 320 -2.48 0.19 -14.11
C ILE A 320 -2.58 1.53 -14.82
N VAL A 321 -1.51 2.03 -15.45
CA VAL A 321 -1.50 3.32 -16.14
C VAL A 321 -2.50 3.33 -17.30
N ILE A 322 -2.54 2.28 -18.14
CA ILE A 322 -3.50 2.16 -19.24
C ILE A 322 -4.93 2.13 -18.68
N THR A 323 -5.19 1.32 -17.66
CA THR A 323 -6.53 1.22 -17.06
C THR A 323 -6.96 2.55 -16.44
N SER A 324 -6.06 3.26 -15.76
CA SER A 324 -6.30 4.59 -15.22
C SER A 324 -6.53 5.63 -16.32
N LEU A 325 -5.79 5.59 -17.42
CA LEU A 325 -5.99 6.49 -18.57
C LEU A 325 -7.35 6.25 -19.25
N VAL A 326 -7.72 4.99 -19.48
CA VAL A 326 -9.03 4.62 -20.04
C VAL A 326 -10.15 5.05 -19.09
N SER A 327 -10.02 4.77 -17.80
CA SER A 327 -10.98 5.23 -16.78
C SER A 327 -11.10 6.76 -16.73
N ARG A 328 -9.97 7.47 -16.87
CA ARG A 328 -9.95 8.93 -16.89
C ARG A 328 -10.60 9.48 -18.17
N ALA A 329 -10.33 8.89 -19.32
CA ALA A 329 -10.92 9.29 -20.59
C ALA A 329 -12.45 9.10 -20.57
N ALA A 330 -12.93 7.94 -20.12
CA ALA A 330 -14.36 7.64 -20.00
C ALA A 330 -15.08 8.60 -19.03
N ARG A 331 -14.44 9.00 -17.93
CA ARG A 331 -15.00 9.94 -16.96
C ARG A 331 -14.88 11.41 -17.36
N SER A 332 -14.08 11.72 -18.38
CA SER A 332 -13.93 13.11 -18.83
C SER A 332 -15.27 13.71 -19.30
N THR A 333 -16.21 12.85 -19.72
CA THR A 333 -17.56 13.18 -20.19
C THR A 333 -18.65 13.12 -19.11
N GLU A 334 -18.36 12.65 -17.89
CA GLU A 334 -19.35 12.60 -16.80
C GLU A 334 -19.49 13.99 -16.14
N LEU A 335 -20.72 14.34 -15.73
CA LEU A 335 -21.02 15.63 -15.09
C LEU A 335 -20.38 15.65 -13.69
N ARG A 336 -19.37 16.51 -13.50
CA ARG A 336 -18.44 16.49 -12.35
C ARG A 336 -18.97 17.19 -11.07
N ALA A 337 -20.28 17.16 -10.85
CA ALA A 337 -20.94 17.91 -9.78
C ALA A 337 -21.77 16.96 -8.90
N GLU A 338 -21.23 16.52 -7.76
CA GLU A 338 -22.00 15.69 -6.81
C GLU A 338 -23.03 16.55 -6.04
N ALA A 339 -22.66 17.79 -5.72
CA ALA A 339 -23.55 18.77 -5.11
C ALA A 339 -23.21 20.20 -5.52
N VAL A 340 -24.25 21.02 -5.70
CA VAL A 340 -24.14 22.48 -5.86
C VAL A 340 -24.46 23.11 -4.51
N VAL A 341 -23.49 23.80 -3.93
CA VAL A 341 -23.66 24.54 -2.66
C VAL A 341 -23.68 26.02 -3.00
N LEU A 342 -24.83 26.64 -2.79
CA LEU A 342 -25.01 28.08 -2.92
C LEU A 342 -24.57 28.74 -1.61
N ASP A 343 -23.84 29.86 -1.70
CA ASP A 343 -23.71 30.75 -0.56
C ASP A 343 -25.03 31.49 -0.28
N GLU A 344 -25.11 32.19 0.86
CA GLU A 344 -26.36 32.87 1.26
C GLU A 344 -26.82 33.89 0.22
N VAL A 345 -25.89 34.56 -0.48
CA VAL A 345 -26.21 35.56 -1.49
C VAL A 345 -26.74 34.89 -2.76
N ALA A 346 -26.08 33.85 -3.27
CA ALA A 346 -26.54 33.07 -4.43
C ALA A 346 -27.92 32.46 -4.17
N GLU A 347 -28.16 31.94 -2.97
CA GLU A 347 -29.45 31.39 -2.60
C GLU A 347 -30.54 32.47 -2.61
N GLN A 348 -30.25 33.68 -2.12
CA GLN A 348 -31.18 34.81 -2.18
C GLN A 348 -31.48 35.23 -3.63
N LEU A 349 -30.45 35.37 -4.47
CA LEU A 349 -30.59 35.75 -5.88
C LEU A 349 -31.47 34.74 -6.65
N VAL A 350 -31.20 33.44 -6.48
CA VAL A 350 -31.97 32.36 -7.11
C VAL A 350 -33.41 32.36 -6.60
N ARG A 351 -33.63 32.52 -5.28
CA ARG A 351 -34.98 32.61 -4.70
C ARG A 351 -35.76 33.83 -5.21
N GLN A 352 -35.11 34.97 -5.39
CA GLN A 352 -35.74 36.17 -5.95
C GLN A 352 -36.16 35.97 -7.41
N ALA A 353 -35.27 35.41 -8.23
CA ALA A 353 -35.59 35.07 -9.62
C ALA A 353 -36.73 34.03 -9.71
N ALA A 354 -36.73 33.03 -8.83
CA ALA A 354 -37.76 31.98 -8.80
C ALA A 354 -39.18 32.51 -8.49
N ARG A 355 -39.32 33.68 -7.84
CA ARG A 355 -40.64 34.31 -7.60
C ARG A 355 -41.38 34.63 -8.90
N LYS A 356 -40.67 34.84 -10.01
CA LYS A 356 -41.26 35.07 -11.34
C LYS A 356 -41.52 33.78 -12.14
N ARG A 357 -41.53 32.61 -11.48
CA ARG A 357 -41.77 31.26 -12.02
C ARG A 357 -40.71 30.73 -13.01
N VAL A 358 -39.94 31.59 -13.67
CA VAL A 358 -38.89 31.18 -14.62
C VAL A 358 -37.56 31.82 -14.22
N VAL A 359 -36.59 30.98 -13.85
CA VAL A 359 -35.20 31.41 -13.63
C VAL A 359 -34.50 31.42 -14.98
N ARG A 360 -33.96 32.57 -15.38
CA ARG A 360 -33.28 32.76 -16.66
C ARG A 360 -31.79 32.96 -16.39
N LEU A 361 -30.98 32.04 -16.89
CA LEU A 361 -29.52 32.07 -16.74
C LEU A 361 -28.90 32.47 -18.08
N ILE A 362 -28.02 33.47 -18.04
CA ILE A 362 -27.19 33.88 -19.17
C ILE A 362 -25.74 33.48 -18.85
N ALA A 363 -25.15 32.60 -19.66
CA ALA A 363 -23.74 32.26 -19.51
C ALA A 363 -22.88 33.47 -19.93
N ASN A 364 -22.01 33.94 -19.03
CA ASN A 364 -21.04 34.99 -19.29
C ASN A 364 -19.62 34.47 -19.08
N HIS A 365 -18.71 34.88 -19.96
CA HIS A 365 -17.28 34.67 -19.73
C HIS A 365 -16.74 35.92 -19.03
N PRO A 366 -16.15 35.81 -17.82
CA PRO A 366 -15.74 36.98 -17.05
C PRO A 366 -14.50 37.64 -17.70
N ASP A 367 -14.73 38.64 -18.56
CA ASP A 367 -13.67 39.39 -19.23
C ASP A 367 -13.29 40.65 -18.41
N GLU A 368 -14.02 41.75 -18.61
CA GLU A 368 -13.79 43.04 -17.95
C GLU A 368 -14.66 43.20 -16.69
N ARG A 369 -15.72 42.40 -16.56
CA ARG A 369 -16.75 42.44 -15.49
C ARG A 369 -17.31 43.84 -15.29
N THR A 370 -17.56 44.56 -16.38
CA THR A 370 -18.13 45.92 -16.35
C THR A 370 -19.60 45.91 -16.74
N SER A 371 -20.35 46.92 -16.30
CA SER A 371 -21.75 47.13 -16.70
C SER A 371 -21.96 47.15 -18.22
N ARG A 372 -20.96 47.60 -19.01
CA ARG A 372 -21.03 47.57 -20.49
C ARG A 372 -21.01 46.14 -21.04
N GLU A 373 -20.21 45.25 -20.46
CA GLU A 373 -20.12 43.84 -20.84
C GLU A 373 -21.46 43.13 -20.61
N TYR A 374 -22.01 43.25 -19.41
CA TYR A 374 -23.29 42.64 -19.04
C TYR A 374 -24.44 43.17 -19.89
N LEU A 375 -24.53 44.49 -20.13
CA LEU A 375 -25.56 45.08 -21.00
C LEU A 375 -25.48 44.57 -22.44
N ARG A 376 -24.26 44.44 -22.98
CA ARG A 376 -24.06 43.90 -24.33
C ARG A 376 -24.50 42.43 -24.39
N LYS A 377 -24.04 41.62 -23.44
CA LYS A 377 -24.36 40.18 -23.39
C LYS A 377 -25.85 39.94 -23.16
N GLU A 378 -26.47 40.72 -22.26
CA GLU A 378 -27.92 40.67 -22.04
C GLU A 378 -28.69 40.98 -23.32
N ARG A 379 -28.30 42.03 -24.05
CA ARG A 379 -28.97 42.42 -25.29
C ARG A 379 -28.88 41.33 -26.36
N GLU A 380 -27.68 40.79 -26.57
CA GLU A 380 -27.44 39.70 -27.53
C GLU A 380 -28.30 38.47 -27.21
N GLU A 381 -28.33 38.02 -25.96
CA GLU A 381 -29.09 36.84 -25.57
C GLU A 381 -30.60 37.09 -25.53
N ARG A 382 -31.05 38.30 -25.23
CA ARG A 382 -32.47 38.67 -25.32
C ARG A 382 -32.97 38.64 -26.76
N GLU A 383 -32.16 39.11 -27.70
CA GLU A 383 -32.46 39.09 -29.14
C GLU A 383 -32.42 37.66 -29.70
N ALA A 384 -31.45 36.85 -29.29
CA ALA A 384 -31.29 35.46 -29.76
C ALA A 384 -32.29 34.47 -29.16
N SER A 385 -32.62 34.62 -27.86
CA SER A 385 -33.38 33.64 -27.08
C SER A 385 -34.80 34.10 -26.71
N ASN A 386 -35.32 35.16 -27.34
CA ASN A 386 -36.67 35.71 -27.13
C ASN A 386 -37.02 35.97 -25.65
N ILE A 387 -36.08 36.52 -24.89
CA ILE A 387 -36.28 36.83 -23.48
C ILE A 387 -37.09 38.14 -23.35
N PRO A 388 -38.32 38.14 -22.76
CA PRO A 388 -39.16 39.32 -22.61
C PRO A 388 -38.47 40.47 -21.88
N ARG A 389 -38.61 41.68 -22.41
CA ARG A 389 -38.06 42.90 -21.82
C ARG A 389 -38.63 43.09 -20.40
N GLY A 390 -37.74 43.20 -19.40
CA GLY A 390 -38.11 43.40 -17.99
C GLY A 390 -38.14 42.14 -17.11
N ASP A 391 -37.94 40.95 -17.69
CA ASP A 391 -37.69 39.75 -16.90
C ASP A 391 -36.26 39.78 -16.33
N PRO A 392 -36.06 39.49 -15.03
CA PRO A 392 -34.74 39.45 -14.42
C PRO A 392 -33.94 38.30 -15.01
N VAL A 393 -32.64 38.56 -15.20
CA VAL A 393 -31.67 37.60 -15.71
C VAL A 393 -30.55 37.45 -14.69
N LEU A 394 -30.08 36.23 -14.51
CA LEU A 394 -28.93 35.90 -13.67
C LEU A 394 -27.77 35.55 -14.59
N PHE A 395 -26.64 36.22 -14.43
CA PHE A 395 -25.42 35.85 -15.13
C PHE A 395 -24.75 34.67 -14.45
N LEU A 396 -24.32 33.68 -15.21
CA LEU A 396 -23.59 32.52 -14.72
C LEU A 396 -22.16 32.59 -15.27
N GLU A 397 -21.20 32.80 -14.37
CA GLU A 397 -19.78 32.87 -14.68
C GLU A 397 -19.11 31.57 -14.22
N VAL A 398 -18.49 30.86 -15.18
CA VAL A 398 -17.80 29.60 -14.90
C VAL A 398 -16.35 29.73 -15.35
N THR A 399 -15.46 29.89 -14.38
CA THR A 399 -14.02 29.79 -14.60
C THR A 399 -13.61 28.32 -14.50
N VAL A 400 -12.99 27.78 -15.56
CA VAL A 400 -12.48 26.41 -15.56
C VAL A 400 -11.17 26.38 -14.75
N GLY A 401 -11.21 25.79 -13.55
CA GLY A 401 -10.02 25.55 -12.73
C GLY A 401 -9.11 24.45 -13.29
N ASP A 402 -8.07 24.08 -12.55
CA ASP A 402 -7.16 22.98 -12.94
C ASP A 402 -7.96 21.69 -13.17
N ALA A 403 -7.89 21.14 -14.37
CA ALA A 403 -8.56 19.89 -14.75
C ALA A 403 -8.10 18.68 -13.91
N SER A 404 -7.02 18.84 -13.13
CA SER A 404 -6.45 17.86 -12.22
C SER A 404 -7.07 17.88 -10.83
N GLU A 405 -7.82 18.91 -10.44
CA GLU A 405 -8.50 18.98 -9.15
C GLU A 405 -9.87 18.26 -9.20
N PHE A 406 -9.92 17.08 -8.59
CA PHE A 406 -11.14 16.32 -8.35
C PHE A 406 -11.92 16.95 -7.19
N SER A 407 -12.53 18.11 -7.43
CA SER A 407 -13.45 18.72 -6.47
C SER A 407 -14.85 18.13 -6.62
N THR A 408 -15.39 17.63 -5.51
CA THR A 408 -16.68 16.95 -5.43
C THR A 408 -17.86 17.91 -5.30
N LYS A 409 -17.61 19.18 -4.93
CA LYS A 409 -18.65 20.18 -4.64
C LYS A 409 -18.43 21.45 -5.46
N LEU A 410 -19.47 21.88 -6.17
CA LEU A 410 -19.50 23.18 -6.84
C LEU A 410 -19.99 24.22 -5.85
N LEU A 411 -19.08 25.07 -5.38
CA LEU A 411 -19.42 26.25 -4.60
C LEU A 411 -19.81 27.37 -5.56
N VAL A 412 -21.05 27.86 -5.42
CA VAL A 412 -21.55 28.98 -6.20
C VAL A 412 -21.66 30.17 -5.26
N ARG A 413 -20.97 31.24 -5.61
CA ARG A 413 -20.97 32.50 -4.90
C ARG A 413 -21.88 33.49 -5.62
N GLY A 414 -22.77 34.14 -4.88
CA GLY A 414 -23.58 35.22 -5.38
C GLY A 414 -22.83 36.54 -5.26
N GLU A 415 -22.73 37.27 -6.36
CA GLU A 415 -22.13 38.61 -6.40
C GLU A 415 -23.03 39.56 -7.18
N ILE A 416 -23.05 40.84 -6.78
CA ILE A 416 -23.71 41.90 -7.54
C ILE A 416 -22.62 42.77 -8.13
N VAL A 417 -22.45 42.72 -9.45
CA VAL A 417 -21.41 43.46 -10.18
C VAL A 417 -22.09 44.58 -10.96
N ASP A 418 -21.79 45.84 -10.64
CA ASP A 418 -22.37 47.02 -11.30
C ASP A 418 -23.92 47.00 -11.40
N GLY A 419 -24.59 46.39 -10.43
CA GLY A 419 -26.05 46.27 -10.39
C GLY A 419 -26.64 45.07 -11.15
N PHE A 420 -25.80 44.16 -11.65
CA PHE A 420 -26.21 42.88 -12.25
C PHE A 420 -26.02 41.73 -11.28
N ASP A 421 -26.99 40.81 -11.24
CA ASP A 421 -26.96 39.62 -10.39
C ASP A 421 -26.10 38.52 -11.06
N VAL A 422 -25.00 38.15 -10.42
CA VAL A 422 -24.00 37.20 -10.94
C VAL A 422 -23.87 36.00 -10.00
N LEU A 423 -23.91 34.81 -10.58
CA LEU A 423 -23.58 33.54 -9.95
C LEU A 423 -22.20 33.11 -10.46
N GLU A 424 -21.19 33.22 -9.61
CA GLU A 424 -19.83 32.81 -9.93
C GLU A 424 -19.55 31.43 -9.36
N ARG A 425 -18.93 30.55 -10.15
CA ARG A 425 -18.30 29.35 -9.60
C ARG A 425 -17.05 29.75 -8.79
N SER A 426 -17.11 29.60 -7.47
CA SER A 426 -15.91 29.64 -6.63
C SER A 426 -15.14 28.32 -6.74
N SER A 427 -13.81 28.40 -6.82
CA SER A 427 -12.89 27.26 -6.74
C SER A 427 -13.02 26.50 -5.42
#